data_AF-A0A2V8EW78-F1
#
_entry.id   AF-A0A2V8EW78-F1
#
_cell.length_a   1.000
_cell.length_b   1.000
_cell.length_c   1.000
_cell.angle_alpha   90.00
_cell.angle_beta   90.00
_cell.angle_gamma   90.00
#
_symmetry.space_group_name_H-M   'P 1'
#
loop_
_entity.id
_entity.type
_entity.pdbx_description
1 polymer ?
#
loop_
_entity_poly.entity_id
_entity_poly.type
_entity_poly.pdbx_seq_one_letter_code
_entity_poly.pdbx_strand_id
1 'polypeptide(L)'
;MGCSWFDRLTTSVGTDIGAQQTRPLPAVRAVIVVLALGASVWARPAGGASGNGAELRLQGSVEPVRSHPVIVPRLTGPGTGTLVIVHLVKSGTRVKRGDLLIEFDRQAQIKTAHDREAEYRDFMEQINRKRGEQLTARAHGEAEMKIAENAVKSAD
;
A
#
# COMPACT_ATOMS: atom_id res chain seq x y z
N MET A 1 -6.78 11.45 -37.71
CA MET A 1 -7.21 10.10 -38.11
C MET A 1 -6.12 9.14 -37.62
N GLY A 2 -6.15 8.52 -36.44
CA GLY A 2 -7.27 8.03 -35.65
C GLY A 2 -7.29 6.49 -35.70
N CYS A 3 -6.38 5.83 -34.97
CA CYS A 3 -6.38 4.39 -34.69
C CYS A 3 -5.77 4.19 -33.28
N SER A 4 -6.59 4.06 -32.23
CA SER A 4 -7.20 2.80 -31.74
C SER A 4 -6.21 1.87 -31.03
N TRP A 5 -5.80 2.26 -29.81
CA TRP A 5 -5.26 1.29 -28.85
C TRP A 5 -5.72 1.56 -27.40
N PHE A 6 -6.72 2.42 -27.23
CA PHE A 6 -7.16 2.94 -25.93
C PHE A 6 -8.62 2.58 -25.59
N ASP A 7 -9.09 1.40 -25.98
CA ASP A 7 -10.44 0.95 -25.62
C ASP A 7 -10.44 -0.51 -25.21
N ARG A 8 -9.91 -0.78 -24.01
CA ARG A 8 -10.25 -1.98 -23.26
C ARG A 8 -9.79 -1.89 -21.80
N LEU A 9 -10.34 -0.97 -20.99
CA LEU A 9 -10.33 -1.08 -19.52
C LEU A 9 -11.18 0.03 -18.83
N THR A 10 -12.37 0.32 -19.38
CA THR A 10 -13.39 1.08 -18.64
C THR A 10 -14.74 0.43 -18.85
N THR A 11 -15.07 -0.52 -17.96
CA THR A 11 -16.45 -0.85 -17.65
C THR A 11 -16.52 -1.39 -16.21
N SER A 12 -17.50 -0.88 -15.48
CA SER A 12 -17.96 -1.23 -14.13
C SER A 12 -17.06 -0.86 -12.95
N VAL A 13 -17.07 0.44 -12.63
CA VAL A 13 -17.33 0.87 -11.25
C VAL A 13 -18.77 0.46 -10.94
N GLY A 14 -18.98 -0.29 -9.86
CA GLY A 14 -20.33 -0.59 -9.39
C GLY A 14 -20.44 -1.82 -8.50
N THR A 15 -20.43 -1.54 -7.20
CA THR A 15 -21.29 -2.18 -6.18
C THR A 15 -20.87 -3.56 -5.62
N ASP A 16 -21.08 -3.65 -4.30
CA ASP A 16 -21.23 -4.85 -3.46
C ASP A 16 -19.98 -5.63 -3.01
N ILE A 17 -19.26 -5.02 -2.05
CA ILE A 17 -18.68 -5.78 -0.93
C ILE A 17 -19.83 -6.07 0.04
N GLY A 18 -20.59 -7.13 -0.23
CA GLY A 18 -21.81 -7.42 0.51
C GLY A 18 -22.40 -8.78 0.15
N ALA A 19 -21.74 -9.87 0.50
CA ALA A 19 -22.40 -11.17 0.60
C ALA A 19 -21.72 -12.05 1.65
N GLN A 20 -22.17 -11.87 2.89
CA GLN A 20 -22.33 -12.99 3.80
C GLN A 20 -23.21 -14.05 3.11
N GLN A 21 -22.67 -15.20 2.72
CA GLN A 21 -23.53 -16.31 2.31
C GLN A 21 -22.89 -17.67 2.51
N THR A 22 -22.99 -18.18 3.75
CA THR A 22 -23.35 -19.59 3.98
C THR A 22 -24.34 -19.68 5.15
N ARG A 23 -25.61 -19.77 4.79
CA ARG A 23 -26.69 -20.42 5.56
C ARG A 23 -27.37 -21.39 4.58
N PRO A 24 -28.16 -22.39 4.99
CA PRO A 24 -28.44 -22.91 6.35
C PRO A 24 -28.43 -24.46 6.40
N LEU A 25 -28.43 -25.07 7.59
CA LEU A 25 -29.32 -26.21 7.82
C LEU A 25 -29.98 -26.11 9.21
N PRO A 26 -31.32 -26.25 9.29
CA PRO A 26 -32.06 -26.10 10.52
C PRO A 26 -32.00 -27.38 11.36
N ALA A 27 -31.29 -27.33 12.48
CA ALA A 27 -31.49 -28.33 13.53
C ALA A 27 -32.83 -28.03 14.21
N VAL A 28 -33.84 -28.72 13.71
CA VAL A 28 -35.21 -28.82 14.20
C VAL A 28 -35.21 -28.91 15.73
N ARG A 29 -35.89 -27.94 16.36
CA ARG A 29 -36.25 -28.00 17.77
C ARG A 29 -37.18 -29.19 17.99
N ALA A 30 -36.62 -30.32 18.42
CA ALA A 30 -37.40 -31.39 19.01
C ALA A 30 -37.90 -30.94 20.38
N VAL A 31 -39.06 -30.29 20.40
CA VAL A 31 -39.87 -30.14 21.60
C VAL A 31 -40.48 -31.50 21.89
N ILE A 32 -39.86 -32.25 22.79
CA ILE A 32 -40.48 -33.43 23.40
C ILE A 32 -41.24 -32.92 24.63
N VAL A 33 -42.53 -32.67 24.46
CA VAL A 33 -43.49 -32.63 25.57
C VAL A 33 -43.81 -34.09 25.91
N VAL A 34 -43.23 -34.60 27.00
CA VAL A 34 -43.75 -35.81 27.65
C VAL A 34 -44.65 -35.35 28.79
N LEU A 35 -45.93 -35.29 28.48
CA LEU A 35 -47.01 -35.26 29.46
C LEU A 35 -47.33 -36.73 29.77
N ALA A 36 -46.81 -37.23 30.88
CA ALA A 36 -47.22 -38.51 31.43
C ALA A 36 -47.33 -38.38 32.95
N LEU A 37 -48.58 -38.36 33.41
CA LEU A 37 -48.97 -38.64 34.78
C LEU A 37 -48.29 -39.93 35.25
N GLY A 38 -47.68 -39.88 36.43
CA GLY A 38 -47.16 -41.08 37.08
C GLY A 38 -46.25 -40.70 38.22
N ALA A 39 -46.81 -40.65 39.43
CA ALA A 39 -46.08 -40.44 40.66
C ALA A 39 -44.89 -41.41 40.76
N SER A 40 -43.68 -40.89 40.69
CA SER A 40 -42.49 -41.59 41.15
C SER A 40 -41.74 -40.64 42.10
N VAL A 41 -41.55 -41.16 43.31
CA VAL A 41 -40.88 -40.55 44.45
C VAL A 41 -39.56 -39.94 44.00
N TRP A 42 -39.43 -38.62 44.13
CA TRP A 42 -38.14 -37.97 44.01
C TRP A 42 -37.36 -38.32 45.27
N ALA A 43 -36.56 -39.40 45.21
CA ALA A 43 -35.41 -39.52 46.07
C ALA A 43 -34.47 -38.37 45.70
N ARG A 44 -34.64 -37.22 46.35
CA ARG A 44 -33.68 -36.12 46.34
C ARG A 44 -32.41 -36.70 46.97
N PRO A 45 -31.32 -36.94 46.21
CA PRO A 45 -30.06 -37.17 46.88
C PRO A 45 -29.76 -35.90 47.66
N ALA A 46 -29.63 -36.01 48.98
CA ALA A 46 -29.00 -35.00 49.79
C ALA A 46 -27.51 -34.98 49.43
N GLY A 47 -27.21 -34.51 48.22
CA GLY A 47 -25.88 -34.07 47.85
C GLY A 47 -25.66 -32.77 48.59
N GLY A 48 -25.02 -32.86 49.76
CA GLY A 48 -24.56 -31.69 50.49
C GLY A 48 -23.79 -30.80 49.53
N ALA A 49 -24.29 -29.57 49.34
CA ALA A 49 -23.56 -28.52 48.66
C ALA A 49 -22.36 -28.16 49.53
N SER A 50 -21.27 -28.91 49.37
CA SER A 50 -19.96 -28.43 49.78
C SER A 50 -19.67 -27.26 48.87
N GLY A 51 -19.66 -26.05 49.45
CA GLY A 51 -19.40 -24.78 48.78
C GLY A 51 -17.98 -24.71 48.24
N ASN A 52 -17.67 -25.58 47.29
CA ASN A 52 -16.46 -25.62 46.52
C ASN A 52 -16.87 -25.06 45.17
N GLY A 53 -16.61 -23.77 44.94
CA GLY A 53 -16.96 -23.09 43.70
C GLY A 53 -16.58 -23.98 42.51
N ALA A 54 -17.55 -24.29 41.66
CA ALA A 54 -17.34 -25.19 40.53
C ALA A 54 -16.21 -24.64 39.63
N GLU A 55 -15.03 -25.25 39.71
CA GLU A 55 -13.86 -24.82 38.95
C GLU A 55 -13.96 -25.36 37.52
N LEU A 56 -14.32 -24.47 36.58
CA LEU A 56 -14.42 -24.77 35.17
C LEU A 56 -13.08 -24.49 34.48
N ARG A 57 -12.41 -25.55 34.02
CA ARG A 57 -11.16 -25.42 33.24
C ARG A 57 -11.49 -25.25 31.76
N LEU A 58 -11.27 -24.05 31.25
CA LEU A 58 -11.40 -23.74 29.83
C LEU A 58 -10.03 -23.83 29.15
N GLN A 59 -10.01 -24.42 27.96
CA GLN A 59 -8.85 -24.47 27.09
C GLN A 59 -9.14 -23.61 25.85
N GLY A 60 -8.20 -22.76 25.48
CA GLY A 60 -8.31 -21.88 24.34
C GLY A 60 -6.93 -21.41 23.89
N SER A 61 -6.84 -20.90 22.66
CA SER A 61 -5.62 -20.27 22.16
C SER A 61 -5.59 -18.80 22.57
N VAL A 62 -4.40 -18.29 22.89
CA VAL A 62 -4.18 -16.87 23.18
C VAL A 62 -3.64 -16.21 21.92
N GLU A 63 -4.33 -15.17 21.44
CA GLU A 63 -3.90 -14.36 20.30
C GLU A 63 -3.47 -12.95 20.76
N PRO A 64 -2.46 -12.33 20.13
CA PRO A 64 -2.14 -10.93 20.38
C PRO A 64 -3.31 -9.99 20.09
N VAL A 65 -3.55 -9.04 20.99
CA VAL A 65 -4.58 -7.99 20.82
C VAL A 65 -4.34 -7.14 19.56
N ARG A 66 -3.07 -6.97 19.15
CA ARG A 66 -2.67 -6.24 17.94
C ARG A 66 -1.43 -6.89 17.32
N SER A 67 -1.48 -7.12 16.02
CA SER A 67 -0.35 -7.51 15.20
C SER A 67 -0.22 -6.54 14.04
N HIS A 68 1.01 -6.10 13.73
CA HIS A 68 1.26 -5.22 12.59
C HIS A 68 2.54 -5.67 11.87
N PRO A 69 2.45 -6.11 10.61
CA PRO A 69 3.63 -6.39 9.82
C PRO A 69 4.30 -5.09 9.40
N VAL A 70 5.59 -4.94 9.70
CA VAL A 70 6.39 -3.82 9.21
C VAL A 70 6.96 -4.22 7.84
N ILE A 71 6.45 -3.59 6.79
CA ILE A 71 6.87 -3.85 5.41
C ILE A 71 7.80 -2.73 4.97
N VAL A 72 8.96 -3.09 4.43
CA VAL A 72 9.93 -2.12 3.92
C VAL A 72 9.60 -1.83 2.45
N PRO A 73 9.32 -0.56 2.07
CA PRO A 73 9.14 -0.18 0.68
C PRO A 73 10.43 -0.44 -0.10
N ARG A 74 10.32 -1.13 -1.22
CA ARG A 74 11.46 -1.25 -2.15
C ARG A 74 11.65 0.10 -2.81
N LEU A 75 12.82 0.70 -2.61
CA LEU A 75 13.15 1.98 -3.24
C LEU A 75 13.22 1.77 -4.75
N THR A 76 12.29 2.39 -5.46
CA THR A 76 12.19 2.33 -6.92
C THR A 76 13.29 3.18 -7.56
N GLY A 77 14.14 2.54 -8.36
CA GLY A 77 15.24 3.13 -9.13
C GLY A 77 15.85 2.08 -10.08
N PRO A 78 16.79 2.43 -10.98
CA PRO A 78 17.45 1.51 -11.89
C PRO A 78 18.43 0.70 -11.04
N GLY A 79 17.91 -0.36 -10.45
CA GLY A 79 18.59 -1.13 -9.43
C GLY A 79 17.56 -1.92 -8.64
N THR A 80 17.34 -3.15 -9.07
CA THR A 80 16.73 -4.19 -8.23
C THR A 80 17.77 -4.59 -7.16
N GLY A 81 18.23 -3.62 -6.38
CA GLY A 81 19.34 -3.78 -5.45
C GLY A 81 18.95 -4.69 -4.31
N THR A 82 19.86 -5.59 -3.95
CA THR A 82 19.82 -6.33 -2.69
C THR A 82 19.94 -5.33 -1.54
N LEU A 83 18.95 -5.25 -0.66
CA LEU A 83 19.03 -4.44 0.54
C LEU A 83 19.93 -5.15 1.56
N VAL A 84 20.99 -4.49 2.01
CA VAL A 84 21.88 -5.02 3.05
C VAL A 84 21.45 -4.43 4.39
N ILE A 85 21.22 -5.30 5.37
CA ILE A 85 20.86 -4.91 6.73
C ILE A 85 22.16 -4.64 7.50
N VAL A 86 22.31 -3.43 8.03
CA VAL A 86 23.46 -2.99 8.84
C VAL A 86 23.17 -3.18 10.32
N HIS A 87 21.94 -2.91 10.74
CA HIS A 87 21.50 -3.08 12.11
C HIS A 87 20.14 -3.76 12.16
N LEU A 88 19.98 -4.73 13.06
CA LEU A 88 18.73 -5.40 13.34
C LEU A 88 18.59 -5.54 14.86
N VAL A 89 17.47 -5.07 15.39
CA VAL A 89 17.16 -5.23 16.82
C VAL A 89 16.92 -6.70 17.17
N LYS A 90 17.39 -7.10 18.35
CA LYS A 90 17.21 -8.47 18.87
C LYS A 90 15.73 -8.85 18.98
N SER A 91 15.38 -10.05 18.53
CA SER A 91 14.04 -10.61 18.67
C SER A 91 13.57 -10.66 20.12
N GLY A 92 12.30 -10.32 20.37
CA GLY A 92 11.70 -10.29 21.71
C GLY A 92 11.97 -8.99 22.49
N THR A 93 12.65 -8.01 21.91
CA THR A 93 12.86 -6.69 22.52
C THR A 93 11.56 -5.89 22.53
N ARG A 94 11.29 -5.19 23.65
CA ARG A 94 10.16 -4.25 23.73
C ARG A 94 10.55 -2.95 23.03
N VAL A 95 9.80 -2.61 21.98
CA VAL A 95 10.01 -1.41 21.15
C VAL A 95 8.82 -0.47 21.24
N LYS A 96 9.07 0.82 21.10
CA LYS A 96 8.06 1.88 21.00
C LYS A 96 7.96 2.36 19.54
N ARG A 97 6.90 3.11 19.26
CA ARG A 97 6.77 3.78 17.96
C ARG A 97 7.90 4.79 17.78
N GLY A 98 8.57 4.71 16.63
CA GLY A 98 9.72 5.57 16.31
C GLY A 98 11.08 4.96 16.67
N ASP A 99 11.12 3.83 17.37
CA ASP A 99 12.38 3.14 17.64
C ASP A 99 12.93 2.52 16.33
N LEU A 100 14.25 2.54 16.19
CA LEU A 100 14.94 1.95 15.06
C LEU A 100 14.87 0.42 15.15
N LEU A 101 14.15 -0.22 14.23
CA LEU A 101 14.06 -1.68 14.15
C LEU A 101 15.15 -2.28 13.26
N ILE A 102 15.35 -1.64 12.10
CA ILE A 102 16.25 -2.10 11.05
C ILE A 102 16.92 -0.86 10.44
N GLU A 103 18.24 -0.93 10.27
CA GLU A 103 18.99 0.03 9.45
C GLU A 103 19.48 -0.68 8.19
N PHE A 104 19.24 -0.05 7.04
CA PHE A 104 19.72 -0.50 5.75
C PHE A 104 20.93 0.31 5.29
N ASP A 105 21.80 -0.31 4.51
CA ASP A 105 22.90 0.41 3.86
C ASP A 105 22.35 1.48 2.90
N ARG A 106 22.74 2.73 3.14
CA ARG A 106 22.35 3.91 2.37
C ARG A 106 23.33 4.25 1.24
N GLN A 107 24.53 3.65 1.21
CA GLN A 107 25.58 4.03 0.26
C GLN A 107 25.13 3.92 -1.20
N ALA A 108 24.46 2.82 -1.54
CA ALA A 108 23.90 2.62 -2.88
C ALA A 108 22.88 3.70 -3.25
N GLN A 109 22.02 4.08 -2.30
CA GLN A 109 20.97 5.09 -2.52
C GLN A 109 21.56 6.49 -2.68
N ILE A 110 22.56 6.83 -1.86
CA ILE A 110 23.27 8.11 -1.92
C ILE A 110 23.96 8.24 -3.28
N LYS A 111 24.66 7.20 -3.73
CA LYS A 111 25.29 7.20 -5.06
C LYS A 111 24.26 7.42 -6.17
N THR A 112 23.16 6.65 -6.16
CA THR A 112 22.10 6.82 -7.16
C THR A 112 21.48 8.22 -7.12
N ALA A 113 21.32 8.81 -5.94
CA ALA A 113 20.81 10.17 -5.81
C ALA A 113 21.78 11.19 -6.44
N HIS A 114 23.09 11.04 -6.20
CA HIS A 114 24.10 11.90 -6.81
C HIS A 114 24.21 11.73 -8.32
N ASP A 115 24.18 10.50 -8.82
CA ASP A 115 24.21 10.21 -10.26
C ASP A 115 23.01 10.89 -10.96
N ARG A 116 21.82 10.77 -10.37
CA ARG A 116 20.58 11.42 -10.85
C ARG A 116 20.65 12.95 -10.83
N GLU A 117 21.26 13.51 -9.79
CA GLU A 117 21.43 14.96 -9.68
C GLU A 117 22.40 15.50 -10.74
N ALA A 118 23.47 14.77 -11.04
CA ALA A 118 24.40 15.12 -12.10
C ALA A 118 23.71 15.11 -13.47
N GLU A 119 23.01 14.02 -13.80
CA GLU A 119 22.21 13.93 -15.04
C GLU A 119 21.20 15.08 -15.17
N TYR A 120 20.52 15.43 -14.08
CA TYR A 120 19.55 16.54 -14.07
C TYR A 120 20.21 17.89 -14.37
N ARG A 121 21.38 18.16 -13.79
CA ARG A 121 22.14 19.40 -14.04
C ARG A 121 22.59 19.48 -15.49
N ASP A 122 23.07 18.38 -16.05
CA ASP A 122 23.47 18.30 -17.46
C ASP A 122 22.29 18.61 -18.39
N PHE A 123 21.10 18.06 -18.12
CA PHE A 123 19.91 18.38 -18.90
C PHE A 123 19.50 19.85 -18.78
N MET A 124 19.60 20.43 -17.59
CA MET A 124 19.32 21.85 -17.37
C MET A 124 20.27 22.75 -18.18
N GLU A 125 21.56 22.43 -18.21
CA GLU A 125 22.54 23.16 -19.01
C GLU A 125 22.26 23.04 -20.51
N GLN A 126 21.92 21.84 -21.00
CA GLN A 126 21.53 21.64 -22.40
C GLN A 126 20.28 22.43 -22.77
N ILE A 127 19.28 22.47 -21.90
CA ILE A 127 18.06 23.26 -22.11
C ILE A 127 18.41 24.74 -22.22
N ASN A 128 19.24 25.25 -21.31
CA ASN A 128 19.63 26.66 -21.31
C ASN A 128 20.44 27.02 -22.55
N ARG A 129 21.35 26.16 -22.99
CA ARG A 129 22.11 26.34 -24.24
C ARG A 129 21.17 26.39 -25.46
N LYS A 130 20.27 25.40 -25.60
CA LYS A 130 19.30 25.36 -26.71
C LYS A 130 18.37 26.58 -26.72
N ARG A 131 17.95 27.07 -25.55
CA ARG A 131 17.18 28.32 -25.45
C ARG A 131 17.99 29.52 -25.94
N GLY A 132 19.27 29.62 -25.56
CA GLY A 132 20.17 30.67 -26.04
C GLY A 132 20.32 30.66 -27.56
N GLU A 133 20.59 29.48 -28.13
CA GLU A 133 20.70 29.28 -29.59
C GLU A 133 19.42 29.68 -30.32
N GLN A 134 18.25 29.30 -29.79
CA GLN A 134 16.95 29.67 -30.36
C GLN A 134 16.70 31.18 -30.33
N LEU A 135 17.08 31.86 -29.25
CA LEU A 135 16.93 33.32 -29.15
C LEU A 135 17.81 34.03 -30.18
N THR A 136 19.07 33.62 -30.33
CA THR A 136 19.99 34.19 -31.31
C THR A 136 19.52 33.93 -32.75
N ALA A 137 19.09 32.69 -33.06
CA ALA A 137 18.57 32.34 -34.38
C ALA A 137 17.31 33.14 -34.74
N ARG A 138 16.41 33.38 -33.78
CA ARG A 138 15.23 34.24 -33.98
C ARG A 138 15.64 35.68 -34.27
N ALA A 139 16.58 36.24 -33.50
CA ALA A 139 17.07 37.60 -33.72
C ALA A 139 17.71 37.77 -35.11
N HIS A 140 18.49 36.78 -35.56
CA HIS A 140 19.04 36.78 -36.92
C HIS A 140 17.95 36.70 -37.99
N GLY A 141 16.99 35.78 -37.85
CA GLY A 141 15.88 35.68 -38.81
C GLY A 141 15.01 36.95 -38.89
N GLU A 142 14.78 37.62 -37.76
CA GLU A 142 14.08 38.91 -37.74
C GLU A 142 14.89 40.03 -38.41
N ALA A 143 16.21 40.05 -38.23
CA ALA A 143 17.09 41.01 -38.87
C ALA A 143 17.13 40.81 -40.39
N GLU A 144 17.26 39.56 -40.85
CA GLU A 144 17.26 39.21 -42.27
C GLU A 144 15.95 39.57 -42.96
N MET A 145 14.79 39.31 -42.31
CA MET A 145 13.49 39.73 -42.84
C MET A 145 13.39 41.25 -42.97
N LYS A 146 13.84 42.02 -41.97
CA LYS A 146 13.81 43.49 -42.04
C LYS A 146 14.71 44.05 -43.13
N ILE A 147 15.87 43.44 -43.36
CA ILE A 147 16.77 43.83 -44.45
C ILE A 147 16.11 43.56 -45.80
N ALA A 148 15.48 42.40 -45.97
CA ALA A 148 14.74 42.06 -47.19
C ALA A 148 13.57 43.01 -47.45
N GLU A 149 12.79 43.35 -46.42
CA GLU A 149 11.67 44.30 -46.54
C GLU A 149 12.14 45.71 -46.97
N ASN A 150 13.24 46.18 -46.39
CA ASN A 150 13.83 47.47 -46.79
C ASN A 150 14.35 47.46 -48.23
N ALA A 151 14.96 46.35 -48.67
CA ALA A 151 15.45 46.22 -50.05
C ALA A 151 14.30 46.27 -51.07
N VAL A 152 13.17 45.60 -50.79
CA VAL A 152 11.96 45.66 -51.64
C VAL A 152 11.42 47.09 -51.70
N LYS A 153 11.24 47.76 -50.55
CA LYS A 153 10.74 49.15 -50.52
C LYS A 153 11.64 50.16 -51.22
N SER A 154 12.95 49.90 -51.30
CA SER A 154 13.88 50.77 -52.02
C SER A 154 13.89 50.57 -53.54
N ALA A 155 13.26 49.49 -54.02
CA ALA A 155 13.21 49.14 -55.44
C ALA A 155 11.89 49.55 -56.14
N ASP A 156 10.86 49.88 -55.35
CA ASP A 156 9.60 50.50 -55.80
C ASP A 156 9.69 52.04 -55.80
#